data_AF-A0A926VWH6-F1
#
_entry.id   AF-A0A926VWH6-F1
#
_cell.length_a   1.000
_cell.length_b   1.000
_cell.length_c   1.000
_cell.angle_alpha   90.00
_cell.angle_beta   90.00
_cell.angle_gamma   90.00
#
_symmetry.space_group_name_H-M   'P 1'
#
loop_
_entity.id
_entity.type
_entity.pdbx_description
1 polymer ?
#
loop_
_entity_poly.entity_id
_entity_poly.type
_entity_poly.pdbx_seq_one_letter_code
_entity_poly.pdbx_strand_id
1 'polypeptide(L)'
;MKPRLPKPFSDFSHYFSTTLLAVGDTTYLDYKKILEKRDDYGPHNRCLSGESSYLWEYVTSQKVQFIKEVFLPETKKRKERTATLEVRYCPISINPPSRLKKSGNFNVYALFATEINVPDGCEPITWMLLTSELVTTQAEASQILRWYTYRWRIEEYHKILKSGCKAESYRLAGESMSTMLGFLTVIAAQLLRMTYLHRNSPHSSAELVLTKIQMDVLLASTPPKQKKQIQLTVDWAIRAIARLGGYLEHRKNSPIGIQVLWRGWLELETLCQGWLLHENLK
;
A
#
# COMPACT_ATOMS: atom_id res chain seq x y z
N MET A 1 4.24 -44.71 13.07
CA MET A 1 3.35 -43.67 13.63
C MET A 1 3.61 -42.35 12.88
N LYS A 2 2.68 -41.88 12.05
CA LYS A 2 2.81 -40.58 11.37
C LYS A 2 2.45 -39.46 12.35
N PRO A 3 3.27 -38.39 12.50
CA PRO A 3 2.89 -37.26 13.33
C PRO A 3 1.69 -36.55 12.69
N ARG A 4 0.61 -36.38 13.47
CA ARG A 4 -0.55 -35.58 13.06
C ARG A 4 -0.12 -34.13 13.01
N LEU A 5 -0.16 -33.51 11.83
CA LEU A 5 -0.10 -32.06 11.70
C LEU A 5 -1.24 -31.45 12.54
N PRO A 6 -0.99 -30.36 13.29
CA PRO A 6 -2.05 -29.65 13.99
C PRO A 6 -3.10 -29.19 12.97
N LYS A 7 -4.38 -29.33 13.34
CA LYS A 7 -5.51 -28.85 12.53
C LYS A 7 -5.31 -27.36 12.23
N PRO A 8 -5.72 -26.86 11.04
CA PRO A 8 -5.70 -25.43 10.77
C PRO A 8 -6.48 -24.71 11.87
N PHE A 9 -5.90 -23.65 12.43
CA PHE A 9 -6.51 -22.78 13.43
C PHE A 9 -7.91 -22.35 12.95
N SER A 10 -8.93 -23.05 13.43
CA SER A 10 -10.33 -22.66 13.34
C SER A 10 -10.61 -21.69 14.49
N ASP A 11 -11.29 -20.60 14.17
CA ASP A 11 -11.68 -19.47 15.04
C ASP A 11 -10.66 -18.34 15.25
N PHE A 12 -10.57 -17.48 14.23
CA PHE A 12 -10.26 -16.05 14.38
C PHE A 12 -11.54 -15.18 14.40
N SER A 13 -12.68 -15.75 14.81
CA SER A 13 -13.99 -15.06 14.82
C SER A 13 -14.16 -14.05 15.96
N HIS A 14 -13.26 -14.05 16.96
CA HIS A 14 -13.45 -13.29 18.20
C HIS A 14 -12.39 -12.22 18.52
N TYR A 15 -11.38 -12.04 17.67
CA TYR A 15 -10.41 -10.95 17.81
C TYR A 15 -10.30 -10.25 16.45
N PHE A 16 -10.39 -8.92 16.45
CA PHE A 16 -10.61 -8.02 15.31
C PHE A 16 -12.09 -7.76 14.96
N SER A 17 -12.77 -6.95 15.78
CA SER A 17 -13.73 -5.95 15.25
C SER A 17 -12.96 -4.82 14.54
N THR A 18 -11.98 -5.16 13.72
CA THR A 18 -11.28 -4.22 12.86
C THR A 18 -12.00 -4.27 11.55
N THR A 19 -12.81 -3.25 11.26
CA THR A 19 -13.47 -3.11 9.97
C THR A 19 -12.39 -3.10 8.88
N LEU A 20 -12.32 -4.18 8.11
CA LEU A 20 -11.38 -4.33 7.03
C LEU A 20 -11.93 -3.57 5.82
N LEU A 21 -11.39 -2.37 5.59
CA LEU A 21 -11.69 -1.59 4.40
C LEU A 21 -11.00 -2.20 3.18
N ALA A 22 -11.79 -2.82 2.29
CA ALA A 22 -11.33 -3.24 0.98
C ALA A 22 -11.28 -2.04 0.02
N VAL A 23 -10.13 -1.39 -0.09
CA VAL A 23 -9.86 -0.38 -1.11
C VAL A 23 -9.15 -1.05 -2.28
N GLY A 24 -9.86 -1.26 -3.39
CA GLY A 24 -9.27 -1.84 -4.60
C GLY A 24 -10.03 -1.43 -5.86
N ASP A 25 -9.40 -1.60 -7.01
CA ASP A 25 -10.03 -1.39 -8.34
C ASP A 25 -11.13 -2.41 -8.63
N THR A 26 -11.29 -3.40 -7.75
CA THR A 26 -12.28 -4.43 -7.85
C THR A 26 -13.12 -4.41 -6.60
N THR A 27 -14.44 -4.49 -6.78
CA THR A 27 -15.23 -5.21 -5.79
C THR A 27 -14.65 -6.61 -5.73
N TYR A 28 -13.98 -6.91 -4.61
CA TYR A 28 -13.49 -8.24 -4.26
C TYR A 28 -14.34 -9.32 -4.91
N LEU A 29 -13.73 -10.20 -5.72
CA LEU A 29 -14.13 -11.60 -5.80
C LEU A 29 -13.27 -12.52 -6.71
N ASP A 30 -12.35 -12.08 -7.57
CA ASP A 30 -11.65 -13.05 -8.46
C ASP A 30 -10.16 -12.74 -8.76
N TYR A 31 -9.26 -13.22 -7.90
CA TYR A 31 -7.81 -13.21 -8.15
C TYR A 31 -7.31 -14.43 -8.94
N LYS A 32 -8.09 -15.50 -9.08
CA LYS A 32 -7.59 -16.78 -9.64
C LYS A 32 -7.47 -16.80 -11.17
N LYS A 33 -7.99 -15.79 -11.87
CA LYS A 33 -8.07 -15.76 -13.35
C LYS A 33 -7.35 -14.59 -14.02
N ILE A 34 -6.58 -13.79 -13.31
CA ILE A 34 -5.83 -12.67 -13.92
C ILE A 34 -4.59 -13.25 -14.60
N LEU A 35 -4.71 -13.57 -15.89
CA LEU A 35 -3.60 -13.97 -16.76
C LEU A 35 -3.01 -12.76 -17.52
N GLU A 36 -3.80 -11.70 -17.74
CA GLU A 36 -3.37 -10.42 -18.32
C GLU A 36 -4.13 -9.23 -17.71
N LYS A 37 -3.50 -8.05 -17.77
CA LYS A 37 -4.09 -6.77 -17.32
C LYS A 37 -5.22 -6.38 -18.28
N ARG A 38 -6.46 -6.49 -17.83
CA ARG A 38 -7.65 -6.03 -18.56
C ARG A 38 -7.73 -4.49 -18.56
N ASP A 39 -8.29 -3.85 -19.59
CA ASP A 39 -8.46 -2.39 -19.62
C ASP A 39 -9.78 -1.92 -18.95
N ASP A 40 -10.69 -2.86 -18.66
CA ASP A 40 -11.98 -2.67 -17.97
C ASP A 40 -11.89 -2.83 -16.43
N TYR A 41 -10.85 -2.27 -15.79
CA TYR A 41 -10.69 -2.31 -14.33
C TYR A 41 -11.70 -1.40 -13.61
N GLY A 42 -12.65 -1.99 -12.88
CA GLY A 42 -13.65 -1.31 -12.04
C GLY A 42 -14.69 -2.28 -11.48
N PRO A 43 -15.62 -1.83 -10.63
CA PRO A 43 -16.77 -2.65 -10.24
C PRO A 43 -17.59 -3.01 -11.49
N HIS A 44 -17.79 -4.31 -11.71
CA HIS A 44 -18.64 -4.80 -12.79
C HIS A 44 -20.02 -4.14 -12.74
N ASN A 45 -20.61 -3.88 -13.91
CA ASN A 45 -21.98 -3.35 -14.01
C ASN A 45 -22.96 -4.42 -13.51
N ARG A 46 -23.29 -4.37 -12.22
CA ARG A 46 -24.13 -5.36 -11.53
C ARG A 46 -25.59 -4.89 -11.48
N CYS A 47 -26.52 -5.83 -11.56
CA CYS A 47 -27.91 -5.57 -11.22
C CYS A 47 -28.02 -5.18 -9.75
N LEU A 48 -28.79 -4.13 -9.49
CA LEU A 48 -29.13 -3.70 -8.15
C LEU A 48 -30.48 -4.34 -7.75
N SER A 49 -30.59 -4.82 -6.52
CA SER A 49 -31.86 -5.32 -6.02
C SER A 49 -32.78 -4.16 -5.67
N GLY A 50 -34.01 -4.18 -6.19
CA GLY A 50 -35.01 -3.15 -5.95
C GLY A 50 -34.96 -1.98 -6.94
N GLU A 51 -34.01 -1.98 -7.88
CA GLU A 51 -33.87 -0.96 -8.91
C GLU A 51 -34.01 -1.60 -10.31
N SER A 52 -34.54 -0.85 -11.26
CA SER A 52 -34.69 -1.29 -12.65
C SER A 52 -33.40 -1.16 -13.48
N SER A 53 -32.44 -0.38 -12.99
CA SER A 53 -31.18 -0.07 -13.68
C SER A 53 -29.99 -0.77 -13.03
N TYR A 54 -28.91 -0.90 -13.81
CA TYR A 54 -27.65 -1.45 -13.33
C TYR A 54 -26.82 -0.40 -12.57
N LEU A 55 -25.83 -0.86 -11.80
CA LEU A 55 -24.97 -0.06 -10.94
C LEU A 55 -24.53 1.27 -11.56
N TRP A 56 -23.97 1.25 -12.76
CA TRP A 56 -23.41 2.46 -13.37
C TRP A 56 -24.49 3.47 -13.72
N GLU A 57 -25.57 3.03 -14.35
CA GLU A 57 -26.70 3.88 -14.72
C GLU A 57 -27.39 4.46 -13.47
N TYR A 58 -27.63 3.63 -12.47
CA TYR A 58 -28.26 4.06 -11.23
C TYR A 58 -27.43 5.10 -10.48
N VAL A 59 -26.13 4.86 -10.29
CA VAL A 59 -25.29 5.74 -9.46
C VAL A 59 -24.93 7.02 -10.21
N THR A 60 -24.73 6.95 -11.53
CA THR A 60 -24.42 8.16 -12.33
C THR A 60 -25.61 9.10 -12.48
N SER A 61 -26.84 8.57 -12.46
CA SER A 61 -28.07 9.38 -12.48
C SER A 61 -28.38 10.07 -11.15
N GLN A 62 -27.69 9.72 -10.07
CA GLN A 62 -27.85 10.41 -8.79
C GLN A 62 -27.38 11.85 -8.88
N LYS A 63 -27.98 12.71 -8.05
CA LYS A 63 -27.58 14.11 -7.93
C LYS A 63 -26.15 14.21 -7.41
N VAL A 64 -25.38 15.15 -7.99
CA VAL A 64 -24.09 15.56 -7.45
C VAL A 64 -24.30 16.04 -6.02
N GLN A 65 -23.57 15.46 -5.08
CA GLN A 65 -23.67 15.80 -3.66
C GLN A 65 -22.68 16.91 -3.31
N PHE A 66 -21.45 16.85 -3.86
CA PHE A 66 -20.43 17.88 -3.66
C PHE A 66 -19.33 17.80 -4.72
N ILE A 67 -18.47 18.82 -4.76
CA ILE A 67 -17.26 18.87 -5.58
C ILE A 67 -16.04 18.76 -4.67
N LYS A 68 -15.01 18.05 -5.13
CA LYS A 68 -13.75 17.86 -4.39
C LYS A 68 -12.54 17.90 -5.30
N GLU A 69 -11.53 18.63 -4.86
CA GLU A 69 -10.21 18.60 -5.49
C GLU A 69 -9.36 17.45 -4.93
N VAL A 70 -8.66 16.77 -5.85
CA VAL A 70 -7.71 15.70 -5.52
C VAL A 70 -6.39 15.98 -6.24
N PHE A 71 -5.31 16.03 -5.47
CA PHE A 71 -3.96 16.12 -6.04
C PHE A 71 -3.55 14.78 -6.63
N LEU A 72 -3.05 14.82 -7.86
CA LEU A 72 -2.63 13.67 -8.61
C LEU A 72 -1.13 13.77 -8.88
N PRO A 73 -0.30 12.85 -8.36
CA PRO A 73 1.13 12.90 -8.60
C PRO A 73 1.46 12.57 -10.05
N GLU A 74 2.66 12.98 -10.45
CA GLU A 74 3.25 12.63 -11.74
C GLU A 74 3.43 11.11 -11.86
N THR A 75 3.17 10.60 -13.06
CA THR A 75 3.42 9.22 -13.47
C THR A 75 4.13 9.22 -14.81
N LYS A 76 4.61 8.05 -15.27
CA LYS A 76 5.20 7.91 -16.60
C LYS A 76 4.29 8.36 -17.76
N LYS A 77 2.96 8.37 -17.54
CA LYS A 77 1.96 8.66 -18.57
C LYS A 77 1.23 10.01 -18.37
N ARG A 78 1.37 10.64 -17.20
CA ARG A 78 0.58 11.82 -16.83
C ARG A 78 1.40 12.74 -15.94
N LYS A 79 1.45 14.03 -16.25
CA LYS A 79 2.01 15.07 -15.37
C LYS A 79 1.23 15.17 -14.06
N GLU A 80 1.87 15.70 -13.02
CA GLU A 80 1.15 16.05 -11.81
C GLU A 80 0.12 17.16 -12.09
N ARG A 81 -1.04 17.08 -11.44
CA ARG A 81 -2.11 18.07 -11.55
C ARG A 81 -3.12 17.91 -10.42
N THR A 82 -3.91 18.95 -10.17
CA THR A 82 -5.10 18.85 -9.32
C THR A 82 -6.30 18.55 -10.22
N ALA A 83 -7.07 17.51 -9.90
CA ALA A 83 -8.33 17.21 -10.56
C ALA A 83 -9.51 17.66 -9.70
N THR A 84 -10.49 18.30 -10.33
CA THR A 84 -11.75 18.67 -9.71
C THR A 84 -12.79 17.58 -10.00
N LEU A 85 -13.28 16.93 -8.95
CA LEU A 85 -14.19 15.78 -9.05
C LEU A 85 -15.59 16.15 -8.58
N GLU A 86 -16.61 15.87 -9.38
CA GLU A 86 -17.99 15.75 -8.90
C GLU A 86 -18.17 14.42 -8.19
N VAL A 87 -18.76 14.44 -7.00
CA VAL A 87 -18.96 13.25 -6.18
C VAL A 87 -20.45 12.99 -5.97
N ARG A 88 -20.86 11.77 -6.28
CA ARG A 88 -22.18 11.19 -6.03
C ARG A 88 -22.01 10.02 -5.06
N TYR A 89 -22.95 9.85 -4.14
CA TYR A 89 -22.96 8.67 -3.29
C TYR A 89 -24.37 8.29 -2.87
N CYS A 90 -24.62 6.99 -2.73
CA CYS A 90 -25.91 6.46 -2.30
C CYS A 90 -25.76 5.05 -1.71
N PRO A 91 -26.67 4.62 -0.83
CA PRO A 91 -26.79 3.22 -0.46
C PRO A 91 -27.29 2.41 -1.66
N ILE A 92 -26.78 1.20 -1.83
CA ILE A 92 -27.22 0.26 -2.86
C ILE A 92 -27.29 -1.16 -2.30
N SER A 93 -28.10 -1.99 -2.95
CA SER A 93 -28.24 -3.41 -2.63
C SER A 93 -27.78 -4.24 -3.83
N ILE A 94 -26.73 -5.04 -3.69
CA ILE A 94 -26.12 -5.82 -4.77
C ILE A 94 -26.41 -7.31 -4.59
N ASN A 95 -26.83 -7.96 -5.66
CA ASN A 95 -27.00 -9.41 -5.67
C ASN A 95 -25.65 -10.14 -5.64
N PRO A 96 -25.51 -11.22 -4.84
CA PRO A 96 -24.32 -12.06 -4.87
C PRO A 96 -24.15 -12.66 -6.27
N PRO A 97 -22.93 -12.73 -6.81
CA PRO A 97 -22.72 -13.40 -8.08
C PRO A 97 -23.12 -14.88 -7.97
N SER A 98 -23.77 -15.39 -9.01
CA SER A 98 -24.45 -16.69 -9.03
C SER A 98 -23.58 -17.85 -8.57
N ARG A 99 -22.26 -17.77 -8.82
CA ARG A 99 -21.27 -18.77 -8.40
C ARG A 99 -21.11 -18.94 -6.89
N LEU A 100 -21.43 -17.92 -6.10
CA LEU A 100 -21.31 -18.01 -4.64
C LEU A 100 -22.41 -18.87 -4.02
N LYS A 101 -23.46 -19.22 -4.79
CA LYS A 101 -24.63 -19.99 -4.32
C LYS A 101 -25.17 -19.47 -2.98
N LYS A 102 -25.03 -18.16 -2.75
CA LYS A 102 -25.43 -17.47 -1.53
C LYS A 102 -26.72 -16.73 -1.84
N SER A 103 -27.72 -16.88 -0.97
CA SER A 103 -28.96 -16.11 -1.01
C SER A 103 -28.83 -14.80 -0.22
N GLY A 104 -29.69 -13.84 -0.53
CA GLY A 104 -29.72 -12.50 0.09
C GLY A 104 -28.88 -11.48 -0.66
N ASN A 105 -28.92 -10.22 -0.21
CA ASN A 105 -28.25 -9.10 -0.85
C ASN A 105 -27.09 -8.56 0.00
N PHE A 106 -26.13 -7.92 -0.65
CA PHE A 106 -25.12 -7.11 0.01
C PHE A 106 -25.55 -5.65 0.00
N ASN A 107 -25.88 -5.11 1.17
CA ASN A 107 -26.14 -3.69 1.34
C ASN A 107 -24.80 -2.98 1.56
N VAL A 108 -24.46 -2.08 0.64
CA VAL A 108 -23.20 -1.32 0.62
C VAL A 108 -23.48 0.10 0.17
N TYR A 109 -22.49 0.98 0.27
CA TYR A 109 -22.55 2.31 -0.34
C TYR A 109 -21.76 2.34 -1.64
N ALA A 110 -22.32 3.02 -2.63
CA ALA A 110 -21.62 3.38 -3.85
C ALA A 110 -21.14 4.83 -3.77
N LEU A 111 -19.92 5.05 -4.25
CA LEU A 111 -19.34 6.37 -4.49
C LEU A 111 -18.95 6.47 -5.96
N PHE A 112 -19.43 7.49 -6.64
CA PHE A 112 -19.01 7.80 -8.00
C PHE A 112 -18.37 9.17 -8.04
N ALA A 113 -17.08 9.21 -8.41
CA ALA A 113 -16.34 10.44 -8.60
C ALA A 113 -15.90 10.56 -10.05
N THR A 114 -16.31 11.65 -10.70
CA THR A 114 -15.96 11.95 -12.10
C THR A 114 -15.29 13.30 -12.18
N GLU A 115 -14.25 13.39 -12.99
CA GLU A 115 -13.54 14.64 -13.22
C GLU A 115 -14.32 15.57 -14.14
N ILE A 116 -14.35 16.85 -13.75
CA ILE A 116 -14.86 17.94 -14.57
C ILE A 116 -13.70 18.85 -15.01
N ASN A 117 -13.88 19.54 -16.14
CA ASN A 117 -12.87 20.44 -16.70
C ASN A 117 -11.51 19.75 -16.94
N VAL A 118 -11.56 18.54 -17.50
CA VAL A 118 -10.38 17.70 -17.77
C VAL A 118 -9.45 18.43 -18.75
N PRO A 119 -8.15 18.58 -18.46
CA PRO A 119 -7.21 19.22 -19.37
C PRO A 119 -7.08 18.48 -20.69
N ASP A 120 -6.84 19.21 -21.78
CA ASP A 120 -6.67 18.64 -23.11
C ASP A 120 -5.57 17.55 -23.13
N GLY A 121 -5.88 16.43 -23.77
CA GLY A 121 -4.99 15.28 -23.88
C GLY A 121 -4.83 14.44 -22.60
N CYS A 122 -5.55 14.76 -21.52
CA CYS A 122 -5.62 13.91 -20.33
C CYS A 122 -6.84 12.97 -20.38
N GLU A 123 -6.67 11.72 -19.94
CA GLU A 123 -7.82 10.87 -19.65
C GLU A 123 -8.53 11.36 -18.37
N PRO A 124 -9.88 11.42 -18.38
CA PRO A 124 -10.66 11.84 -17.22
C PRO A 124 -10.54 10.82 -16.09
N ILE A 125 -10.53 11.30 -14.85
CA ILE A 125 -10.77 10.42 -13.70
C ILE A 125 -12.24 10.03 -13.66
N THR A 126 -12.47 8.72 -13.64
CA THR A 126 -13.80 8.13 -13.43
C THR A 126 -13.65 6.98 -12.44
N TRP A 127 -14.09 7.18 -11.19
CA TRP A 127 -13.99 6.20 -10.11
C TRP A 127 -15.37 5.78 -9.64
N MET A 128 -15.68 4.49 -9.77
CA MET A 128 -16.80 3.84 -9.10
C MET A 128 -16.26 2.99 -7.94
N LEU A 129 -16.62 3.35 -6.72
CA LEU A 129 -16.14 2.73 -5.49
C LEU A 129 -17.31 2.12 -4.74
N LEU A 130 -17.14 0.89 -4.24
CA LEU A 130 -18.12 0.23 -3.40
C LEU A 130 -17.52 -0.01 -2.02
N THR A 131 -18.23 0.38 -0.97
CA THR A 131 -17.74 0.32 0.42
C THR A 131 -18.82 -0.20 1.37
N SER A 132 -18.40 -0.99 2.35
CA SER A 132 -19.26 -1.38 3.48
C SER A 132 -19.37 -0.29 4.55
N GLU A 133 -18.50 0.73 4.49
CA GLU A 133 -18.57 1.88 5.39
C GLU A 133 -19.83 2.70 5.13
N LEU A 134 -20.36 3.29 6.19
CA LEU A 134 -21.47 4.21 6.09
C LEU A 134 -21.01 5.47 5.34
N VAL A 135 -21.78 5.88 4.33
CA VAL A 135 -21.55 7.13 3.61
C VAL A 135 -22.86 7.92 3.53
N THR A 136 -23.13 8.67 4.58
CA THR A 136 -24.29 9.56 4.70
C THR A 136 -23.89 11.03 4.60
N THR A 137 -22.62 11.34 4.84
CA THR A 137 -22.10 12.72 4.84
C THR A 137 -20.99 12.94 3.82
N GLN A 138 -20.79 14.20 3.44
CA GLN A 138 -19.66 14.63 2.60
C GLN A 138 -18.29 14.27 3.22
N ALA A 139 -18.16 14.32 4.55
CA ALA A 139 -16.92 14.01 5.24
C ALA A 139 -16.56 12.53 5.10
N GLU A 140 -17.54 11.63 5.25
CA GLU A 140 -17.37 10.19 5.05
C GLU A 140 -17.00 9.88 3.58
N ALA A 141 -17.74 10.43 2.62
CA ALA A 141 -17.44 10.26 1.20
C ALA A 141 -16.03 10.76 0.82
N SER A 142 -15.64 11.92 1.37
CA SER A 142 -14.30 12.48 1.22
C SER A 142 -13.22 11.56 1.77
N GLN A 143 -13.47 10.89 2.89
CA GLN A 143 -12.54 9.96 3.51
C GLN A 143 -12.36 8.71 2.64
N ILE A 144 -13.45 8.14 2.09
CA ILE A 144 -13.38 7.02 1.14
C ILE A 144 -12.52 7.37 -0.07
N LEU A 145 -12.75 8.54 -0.69
CA LEU A 145 -11.95 9.01 -1.82
C LEU A 145 -10.48 9.15 -1.44
N ARG A 146 -10.20 9.78 -0.30
CA ARG A 146 -8.83 9.92 0.21
C ARG A 146 -8.17 8.56 0.41
N TRP A 147 -8.86 7.59 1.00
CA TRP A 147 -8.32 6.23 1.15
C TRP A 147 -8.05 5.57 -0.20
N TYR A 148 -8.92 5.75 -1.18
CA TYR A 148 -8.72 5.25 -2.54
C TYR A 148 -7.49 5.84 -3.23
N THR A 149 -7.12 7.09 -2.94
CA THR A 149 -5.86 7.66 -3.46
C THR A 149 -4.62 6.88 -3.00
N TYR A 150 -4.69 6.15 -1.89
CA TYR A 150 -3.58 5.34 -1.37
C TYR A 150 -3.49 3.95 -2.01
N ARG A 151 -4.39 3.58 -2.94
CA ARG A 151 -4.37 2.26 -3.60
C ARG A 151 -3.00 1.92 -4.20
N TRP A 152 -2.35 2.90 -4.83
CA TRP A 152 -1.03 2.74 -5.45
C TRP A 152 0.08 2.29 -4.49
N ARG A 153 -0.10 2.44 -3.16
CA ARG A 153 0.87 1.96 -2.16
C ARG A 153 1.12 0.46 -2.22
N ILE A 154 0.12 -0.33 -2.66
CA ILE A 154 0.31 -1.77 -2.84
C ILE A 154 1.24 -2.07 -4.02
N GLU A 155 1.28 -1.21 -5.04
CA GLU A 155 2.20 -1.36 -6.17
C GLU A 155 3.63 -1.01 -5.75
N GLU A 156 3.80 0.04 -4.92
CA GLU A 156 5.09 0.31 -4.27
C GLU A 156 5.52 -0.90 -3.44
N TYR A 157 4.65 -1.47 -2.60
CA TYR A 157 4.92 -2.69 -1.84
C TYR A 157 5.36 -3.86 -2.73
N HIS A 158 4.64 -4.15 -3.81
CA HIS A 158 5.02 -5.19 -4.76
C HIS A 158 6.37 -4.90 -5.42
N LYS A 159 6.67 -3.64 -5.73
CA LYS A 159 7.99 -3.23 -6.25
C LYS A 159 9.10 -3.45 -5.22
N ILE A 160 8.85 -3.19 -3.93
CA ILE A 160 9.80 -3.52 -2.86
C ILE A 160 10.03 -5.03 -2.83
N LEU A 161 8.97 -5.83 -2.76
CA LEU A 161 9.07 -7.27 -2.65
C LEU A 161 9.77 -7.92 -3.85
N LYS A 162 9.41 -7.51 -5.07
CA LYS A 162 9.95 -8.07 -6.31
C LYS A 162 11.31 -7.51 -6.68
N SER A 163 11.46 -6.19 -6.74
CA SER A 163 12.67 -5.55 -7.26
C SER A 163 13.67 -5.15 -6.17
N GLY A 164 13.20 -4.91 -4.94
CA GLY A 164 14.04 -4.68 -3.76
C GLY A 164 14.50 -6.01 -3.18
N CYS A 165 13.61 -6.72 -2.49
CA CYS A 165 13.86 -8.02 -1.85
C CYS A 165 14.20 -9.15 -2.83
N LYS A 166 14.10 -8.91 -4.14
CA LYS A 166 14.37 -9.89 -5.20
C LYS A 166 13.61 -11.21 -5.05
N ALA A 167 12.36 -11.16 -4.55
CA ALA A 167 11.58 -12.36 -4.24
C ALA A 167 11.48 -13.36 -5.42
N GLU A 168 11.44 -12.86 -6.66
CA GLU A 168 11.33 -13.70 -7.88
C GLU A 168 12.68 -14.29 -8.35
N SER A 169 13.80 -13.88 -7.74
CA SER A 169 15.13 -14.40 -8.10
C SER A 169 15.50 -15.69 -7.38
N TYR A 170 14.84 -15.98 -6.26
CA TYR A 170 15.09 -17.19 -5.48
C TYR A 170 14.57 -18.43 -6.23
N ARG A 171 15.38 -19.50 -6.24
CA ARG A 171 15.05 -20.79 -6.88
C ARG A 171 14.67 -21.85 -5.85
N LEU A 172 13.82 -21.48 -4.90
CA LEU A 172 13.27 -22.39 -3.89
C LEU A 172 11.97 -23.03 -4.40
N ALA A 173 11.67 -24.25 -3.93
CA ALA A 173 10.44 -24.97 -4.28
C ALA A 173 9.59 -25.26 -3.03
N GLY A 174 8.29 -25.47 -3.24
CA GLY A 174 7.37 -25.92 -2.19
C GLY A 174 7.34 -25.01 -0.96
N GLU A 175 7.33 -25.63 0.23
CA GLU A 175 7.20 -24.93 1.52
C GLU A 175 8.34 -23.94 1.78
N SER A 176 9.56 -24.23 1.33
CA SER A 176 10.72 -23.34 1.53
C SER A 176 10.51 -21.97 0.86
N MET A 177 9.83 -21.93 -0.29
CA MET A 177 9.48 -20.67 -0.94
C MET A 177 8.44 -19.90 -0.12
N SER A 178 7.41 -20.58 0.40
CA SER A 178 6.40 -19.98 1.27
C SER A 178 7.02 -19.40 2.55
N THR A 179 7.94 -20.14 3.19
CA THR A 179 8.67 -19.68 4.37
C THR A 179 9.50 -18.43 4.07
N MET A 180 10.27 -18.44 2.97
CA MET A 180 11.05 -17.28 2.55
C MET A 180 10.15 -16.06 2.29
N LEU A 181 9.04 -16.24 1.58
CA LEU A 181 8.07 -15.17 1.36
C LEU A 181 7.49 -14.61 2.67
N GLY A 182 7.28 -15.46 3.68
CA GLY A 182 6.88 -15.02 5.03
C GLY A 182 7.83 -13.97 5.60
N PHE A 183 9.15 -14.15 5.46
CA PHE A 183 10.14 -13.16 5.89
C PHE A 183 10.19 -11.94 4.96
N LEU A 184 10.26 -12.16 3.64
CA LEU A 184 10.41 -11.07 2.66
C LEU A 184 9.23 -10.10 2.68
N THR A 185 8.01 -10.58 2.94
CA THR A 185 6.80 -9.75 3.03
C THR A 185 6.83 -8.80 4.22
N VAL A 186 7.28 -9.27 5.39
CA VAL A 186 7.47 -8.43 6.59
C VAL A 186 8.55 -7.38 6.33
N ILE A 187 9.67 -7.77 5.74
CA ILE A 187 10.76 -6.82 5.41
C ILE A 187 10.27 -5.80 4.38
N ALA A 188 9.55 -6.21 3.34
CA ALA A 188 8.99 -5.30 2.34
C ALA A 188 8.01 -4.29 2.98
N ALA A 189 7.17 -4.72 3.91
CA ALA A 189 6.26 -3.84 4.64
C ALA A 189 7.02 -2.84 5.52
N GLN A 190 8.09 -3.28 6.20
CA GLN A 190 8.94 -2.39 7.01
C GLN A 190 9.65 -1.34 6.15
N LEU A 191 10.21 -1.72 5.00
CA LEU A 191 10.84 -0.78 4.07
C LEU A 191 9.84 0.21 3.47
N LEU A 192 8.60 -0.22 3.22
CA LEU A 192 7.52 0.68 2.81
C LEU A 192 7.22 1.70 3.92
N ARG A 193 7.06 1.22 5.15
CA ARG A 193 6.81 2.07 6.34
C ARG A 193 7.93 3.09 6.52
N MET A 194 9.18 2.65 6.43
CA MET A 194 10.37 3.51 6.49
C MET A 194 10.36 4.59 5.41
N THR A 195 10.03 4.22 4.16
CA THR A 195 9.90 5.17 3.04
C THR A 195 8.86 6.25 3.34
N TYR A 196 7.70 5.87 3.89
CA TYR A 196 6.64 6.82 4.21
C TYR A 196 6.91 7.65 5.47
N LEU A 197 7.58 7.10 6.48
CA LEU A 197 8.03 7.87 7.63
C LEU A 197 9.05 8.93 7.21
N HIS A 198 9.95 8.60 6.28
CA HIS A 198 10.89 9.58 5.73
C HIS A 198 10.20 10.74 5.03
N ARG A 199 9.16 10.44 4.23
CA ARG A 199 8.40 11.44 3.47
C ARG A 199 7.50 12.30 4.37
N ASN A 200 6.84 11.69 5.34
CA ASN A 200 5.75 12.34 6.09
C ASN A 200 6.18 12.85 7.47
N SER A 201 7.23 12.28 8.05
CA SER A 201 7.67 12.56 9.42
C SER A 201 9.20 12.47 9.57
N PRO A 202 9.98 13.18 8.72
CA PRO A 202 11.44 13.06 8.68
C PRO A 202 12.12 13.43 10.00
N HIS A 203 11.52 14.33 10.78
CA HIS A 203 12.08 14.84 12.04
C HIS A 203 11.71 14.00 13.27
N SER A 204 10.91 12.95 13.11
CA SER A 204 10.59 12.04 14.21
C SER A 204 11.81 11.21 14.64
N SER A 205 11.76 10.61 15.83
CA SER A 205 12.84 9.78 16.37
C SER A 205 13.21 8.61 15.43
N ALA A 206 14.52 8.36 15.27
CA ALA A 206 15.06 7.21 14.55
C ALA A 206 14.61 5.86 15.14
N GLU A 207 14.26 5.83 16.44
CA GLU A 207 13.72 4.63 17.12
C GLU A 207 12.43 4.11 16.49
N LEU A 208 11.71 4.94 15.74
CA LEU A 208 10.53 4.50 14.98
C LEU A 208 10.89 3.50 13.88
N VAL A 209 12.13 3.51 13.39
CA VAL A 209 12.57 2.72 12.24
C VAL A 209 13.75 1.80 12.54
N LEU A 210 14.51 2.09 13.60
CA LEU A 210 15.72 1.36 13.97
C LEU A 210 15.71 0.91 15.42
N THR A 211 16.32 -0.24 15.68
CA THR A 211 16.69 -0.71 17.01
C THR A 211 17.93 0.03 17.52
N LYS A 212 18.20 -0.06 18.83
CA LYS A 212 19.40 0.52 19.44
C LYS A 212 20.70 0.02 18.79
N ILE A 213 20.83 -1.30 18.58
CA ILE A 213 22.01 -1.91 17.95
C ILE A 213 22.22 -1.36 16.53
N GLN A 214 21.15 -1.27 15.74
CA GLN A 214 21.23 -0.71 14.39
C GLN A 214 21.66 0.76 14.41
N MET A 215 21.15 1.56 15.34
CA MET A 215 21.60 2.96 15.50
C MET A 215 23.07 3.04 15.92
N ASP A 216 23.51 2.21 16.87
CA ASP A 216 24.90 2.18 17.34
C ASP A 216 25.86 1.79 16.21
N VAL A 217 25.49 0.81 15.38
CA VAL A 217 26.27 0.40 14.20
C VAL A 217 26.34 1.50 13.14
N LEU A 218 25.22 2.16 12.84
CA LEU A 218 25.19 3.31 11.91
C LEU A 218 25.99 4.50 12.45
N LEU A 219 25.91 4.76 13.75
CA LEU A 219 26.76 5.76 14.39
C LEU A 219 28.22 5.34 14.27
N ALA A 220 28.60 4.12 14.64
CA ALA A 220 29.97 3.62 14.57
C ALA A 220 30.59 3.81 13.17
N SER A 221 29.84 3.46 12.11
CA SER A 221 30.23 3.63 10.70
C SER A 221 30.26 5.08 10.19
N THR A 222 29.74 6.05 10.95
CA THR A 222 29.74 7.47 10.56
C THR A 222 31.08 8.15 10.94
N PRO A 223 31.69 8.99 10.05
CA PRO A 223 32.93 9.69 10.37
C PRO A 223 32.84 10.61 11.61
N PRO A 224 33.90 10.73 12.43
CA PRO A 224 33.88 11.52 13.67
C PRO A 224 33.47 12.99 13.51
N LYS A 225 33.84 13.62 12.40
CA LYS A 225 33.47 15.01 12.10
C LYS A 225 31.96 15.18 11.91
N GLN A 226 31.28 14.18 11.35
CA GLN A 226 29.84 14.18 11.11
C GLN A 226 29.06 13.79 12.38
N LYS A 227 29.61 12.90 13.23
CA LYS A 227 28.99 12.43 14.48
C LYS A 227 28.51 13.57 15.40
N LYS A 228 29.28 14.65 15.53
CA LYS A 228 28.97 15.78 16.43
C LYS A 228 27.72 16.57 16.05
N GLN A 229 27.22 16.41 14.82
CA GLN A 229 26.10 17.18 14.28
C GLN A 229 24.86 16.30 14.02
N ILE A 230 24.89 15.02 14.41
CA ILE A 230 23.80 14.09 14.12
C ILE A 230 22.64 14.32 15.09
N GLN A 231 21.47 14.55 14.52
CA GLN A 231 20.19 14.36 15.21
C GLN A 231 19.65 12.98 14.81
N LEU A 232 19.33 12.14 15.81
CA LEU A 232 18.82 10.78 15.62
C LEU A 232 17.35 10.80 15.15
N THR A 233 17.17 11.24 13.92
CA THR A 233 15.87 11.38 13.26
C THR A 233 15.64 10.29 12.22
N VAL A 234 14.40 10.11 11.78
CA VAL A 234 14.06 9.23 10.65
C VAL A 234 14.85 9.64 9.39
N ASP A 235 14.98 10.94 9.09
CA ASP A 235 15.75 11.40 7.93
C ASP A 235 17.23 10.98 8.03
N TRP A 236 17.86 11.14 9.19
CA TRP A 236 19.22 10.65 9.43
C TRP A 236 19.32 9.13 9.22
N ALA A 237 18.44 8.37 9.86
CA ALA A 237 18.45 6.90 9.80
C ALA A 237 18.35 6.41 8.35
N ILE A 238 17.37 6.93 7.60
CA ILE A 238 17.11 6.51 6.22
C ILE A 238 18.25 6.91 5.29
N ARG A 239 18.85 8.09 5.47
CA ARG A 239 20.04 8.49 4.70
C ARG A 239 21.25 7.63 5.03
N ALA A 240 21.48 7.31 6.31
CA ALA A 240 22.59 6.46 6.72
C ALA A 240 22.48 5.06 6.11
N ILE A 241 21.29 4.46 6.15
CA ILE A 241 21.00 3.18 5.48
C ILE A 241 21.19 3.33 3.96
N ALA A 242 20.65 4.38 3.35
CA ALA A 242 20.77 4.57 1.91
C ALA A 242 22.24 4.71 1.47
N ARG A 243 23.11 5.36 2.26
CA ARG A 243 24.55 5.46 1.98
C ARG A 243 25.22 4.08 1.98
N LEU A 244 24.88 3.20 2.93
CA LEU A 244 25.33 1.80 2.88
C LEU A 244 24.87 1.10 1.58
N GLY A 245 23.68 1.44 1.10
CA GLY A 245 23.13 0.96 -0.18
C GLY A 245 23.72 1.58 -1.44
N GLY A 246 24.70 2.48 -1.32
CA GLY A 246 25.35 3.18 -2.44
C GLY A 246 24.68 4.49 -2.86
N TYR A 247 23.86 5.10 -2.01
CA TYR A 247 23.30 6.43 -2.26
C TYR A 247 24.40 7.50 -2.22
N LEU A 248 24.56 8.25 -3.33
CA LEU A 248 25.50 9.36 -3.44
C LEU A 248 24.74 10.70 -3.43
N GLU A 249 25.07 11.56 -2.47
CA GLU A 249 24.37 12.83 -2.23
C GLU A 249 24.61 13.91 -3.30
N HIS A 250 25.58 13.70 -4.19
CA HIS A 250 25.98 14.69 -5.20
C HIS A 250 24.92 14.93 -6.29
N ARG A 251 23.90 14.07 -6.41
CA ARG A 251 22.72 14.33 -7.24
C ARG A 251 21.66 15.03 -6.38
N LYS A 252 21.72 16.37 -6.33
CA LYS A 252 20.81 17.23 -5.56
C LYS A 252 19.37 16.69 -5.60
N ASN A 253 18.81 16.42 -4.42
CA ASN A 253 17.40 16.12 -4.16
C ASN A 253 16.79 14.90 -4.87
N SER A 254 17.59 13.94 -5.33
CA SER A 254 17.02 12.68 -5.85
C SER A 254 16.34 11.90 -4.71
N PRO A 255 15.08 11.45 -4.85
CA PRO A 255 14.43 10.65 -3.84
C PRO A 255 15.20 9.33 -3.65
N ILE A 256 15.32 8.86 -2.40
CA ILE A 256 15.97 7.59 -2.10
C ILE A 256 15.15 6.46 -2.73
N GLY A 257 15.75 5.79 -3.72
CA GLY A 257 15.12 4.71 -4.44
C GLY A 257 15.01 3.45 -3.58
N ILE A 258 13.91 2.71 -3.73
CA ILE A 258 13.66 1.53 -2.89
C ILE A 258 14.75 0.46 -2.98
N GLN A 259 15.35 0.27 -4.15
CA GLN A 259 16.43 -0.70 -4.34
C GLN A 259 17.69 -0.33 -3.54
N VAL A 260 17.98 0.97 -3.43
CA VAL A 260 19.10 1.48 -2.64
C VAL A 260 18.81 1.27 -1.17
N LEU A 261 17.60 1.58 -0.71
CA LEU A 261 17.20 1.36 0.67
C LEU A 261 17.25 -0.13 1.07
N TRP A 262 16.78 -1.04 0.20
CA TRP A 262 16.89 -2.49 0.41
C TRP A 262 18.34 -2.96 0.55
N ARG A 263 19.23 -2.54 -0.36
CA ARG A 263 20.65 -2.93 -0.30
C ARG A 263 21.29 -2.43 0.99
N GLY A 264 21.01 -1.18 1.36
CA GLY A 264 21.48 -0.59 2.59
C GLY A 264 20.97 -1.29 3.84
N TRP A 265 19.71 -1.73 3.82
CA TRP A 265 19.12 -2.50 4.92
C TRP A 265 19.84 -3.85 5.10
N LEU A 266 20.07 -4.58 4.00
CA LEU A 266 20.79 -5.86 4.05
C LEU A 266 22.24 -5.70 4.54
N GLU A 267 22.91 -4.63 4.09
CA GLU A 267 24.26 -4.30 4.56
C GLU A 267 24.26 -3.98 6.06
N LEU A 268 23.29 -3.18 6.54
CA LEU A 268 23.15 -2.87 7.96
C LEU A 268 22.95 -4.13 8.81
N GLU A 269 22.06 -5.05 8.40
CA GLU A 269 21.85 -6.31 9.11
C GLU A 269 23.13 -7.14 9.19
N THR A 270 23.92 -7.15 8.11
CA THR A 270 25.22 -7.84 8.07
C THR A 270 26.22 -7.22 9.05
N LEU A 271 26.28 -5.88 9.11
CA LEU A 271 27.13 -5.16 10.06
C LEU A 271 26.68 -5.39 11.51
N CYS A 272 25.37 -5.42 11.78
CA CYS A 272 24.81 -5.73 13.09
C CYS A 272 25.18 -7.15 13.55
N GLN A 273 25.13 -8.14 12.65
CA GLN A 273 25.58 -9.50 12.97
C GLN A 273 27.07 -9.52 13.35
N GLY A 274 27.93 -8.85 12.58
CA GLY A 274 29.35 -8.73 12.91
C GLY A 274 29.61 -8.04 14.25
N TRP A 275 28.85 -6.97 14.54
CA TRP A 275 28.92 -6.25 15.81
C TRP A 275 28.57 -7.16 16.99
N LEU A 276 27.47 -7.90 16.91
CA LEU A 276 27.03 -8.82 17.96
C LEU A 276 27.99 -10.00 18.16
N LEU A 277 28.59 -10.51 17.08
CA LEU A 277 29.61 -11.56 17.19
C LEU A 277 30.86 -11.09 17.94
N HIS A 278 31.25 -9.81 17.77
CA HIS A 278 32.37 -9.25 18.52
C HIS A 278 32.08 -9.16 20.03
N GLU A 279 30.84 -8.91 20.42
CA GLU A 279 30.45 -8.87 21.84
C GLU A 279 30.63 -10.24 22.52
N ASN A 280 30.54 -11.34 21.78
CA ASN A 280 30.80 -12.69 22.31
C ASN A 280 32.29 -13.00 22.57
N LEU A 281 33.21 -12.12 22.15
CA LEU A 281 34.65 -12.26 22.45
C LEU A 281 35.06 -11.57 23.76
N LYS A 282 34.15 -10.79 24.37
CA LYS A 282 34.37 -10.11 25.66
C LYS A 282 33.88 -10.96 26.81
#